data_AF-A0A173MPJ9-F1
#
_entry.id   AF-A0A173MPJ9-F1
#
_cell.length_a   1.000
_cell.length_b   1.000
_cell.length_c   1.000
_cell.angle_alpha   90.00
_cell.angle_beta   90.00
_cell.angle_gamma   90.00
#
_symmetry.space_group_name_H-M   'P 1'
#
loop_
_entity.id
_entity.type
_entity.pdbx_description
1 polymer ?
#
loop_
_entity_poly.entity_id
_entity_poly.type
_entity_poly.pdbx_seq_one_letter_code
_entity_poly.pdbx_strand_id
1 'polypeptide(L)'
;MQTRHRGISVLHSLLAEESEPSATGTSERKGRNPALIQTRNTNLLYRFYYKSKVERKLYPDSVSELVKEFHLSAVMIQKIIQAKTDELMLIKKEQPSVKSLKEKYPHMVW
;
A
#
# COMPACT_ATOMS: atom_id res chain seq x y z
N MET A 1 13.84 -48.09 -16.54
CA MET A 1 14.45 -46.75 -16.61
C MET A 1 13.59 -45.79 -15.80
N GLN A 2 14.12 -45.23 -14.72
CA GLN A 2 13.42 -44.24 -13.89
C GLN A 2 13.70 -42.84 -14.45
N THR A 3 12.66 -42.07 -14.74
CA THR A 3 12.76 -40.61 -14.83
C THR A 3 11.95 -40.01 -13.70
N ARG A 4 12.62 -39.81 -12.56
CA ARG A 4 12.10 -39.01 -11.44
C ARG A 4 12.08 -37.55 -11.89
N HIS A 5 10.91 -36.99 -12.20
CA HIS A 5 10.77 -35.54 -12.35
C HIS A 5 10.79 -34.90 -10.95
N ARG A 6 12.01 -34.63 -10.48
CA ARG A 6 12.26 -33.82 -9.29
C ARG A 6 12.31 -32.36 -9.72
N GLY A 7 11.29 -31.60 -9.34
CA GLY A 7 11.33 -30.14 -9.20
C GLY A 7 11.42 -29.32 -10.48
N ILE A 8 10.30 -29.16 -11.20
CA ILE A 8 10.08 -27.88 -11.90
C ILE A 8 9.88 -26.85 -10.81
N SER A 9 10.91 -26.07 -10.56
CA SER A 9 10.82 -24.91 -9.69
C SER A 9 10.77 -23.67 -10.57
N VAL A 10 9.64 -22.97 -10.46
CA VAL A 10 9.58 -21.49 -10.38
C VAL A 10 9.58 -20.70 -11.69
N LEU A 11 8.56 -19.84 -11.78
CA LEU A 11 8.38 -18.60 -12.57
C LEU A 11 8.66 -18.62 -14.09
N HIS A 12 9.38 -19.59 -14.62
CA HIS A 12 9.86 -19.59 -16.01
C HIS A 12 8.78 -19.98 -17.02
N SER A 13 7.86 -20.84 -16.61
CA SER A 13 6.62 -21.05 -17.35
C SER A 13 5.60 -19.92 -17.13
N LEU A 14 5.90 -18.96 -16.26
CA LEU A 14 4.94 -18.01 -15.66
C LEU A 14 4.88 -16.66 -16.39
N LEU A 15 5.66 -16.44 -17.47
CA LEU A 15 5.64 -15.20 -18.27
C LEU A 15 5.80 -15.40 -19.79
N ALA A 16 6.11 -16.60 -20.28
CA ALA A 16 6.30 -16.84 -21.73
C ALA A 16 5.02 -16.72 -22.57
N GLU A 17 3.86 -16.61 -21.91
CA GLU A 17 2.54 -16.39 -22.52
C GLU A 17 2.08 -14.92 -22.38
N GLU A 18 3.01 -13.97 -22.27
CA GLU A 18 2.72 -12.54 -22.48
C GLU A 18 2.04 -12.38 -23.85
N SER A 19 0.72 -12.28 -23.77
CA SER A 19 -0.20 -12.40 -24.88
C SER A 19 -0.05 -11.21 -25.83
N GLU A 20 -0.15 -11.49 -27.12
CA GLU A 20 -0.14 -10.60 -28.28
C GLU A 20 -0.66 -9.16 -28.03
N PRO A 21 -0.07 -8.13 -28.66
CA PRO A 21 -0.45 -6.73 -28.46
C PRO A 21 -1.82 -6.43 -29.09
N SER A 22 -2.90 -6.59 -28.32
CA SER A 22 -4.23 -6.09 -28.68
C SER A 22 -4.26 -4.56 -28.53
N ALA A 23 -3.88 -3.87 -29.60
CA ALA A 23 -4.08 -2.44 -29.77
C ALA A 23 -5.57 -2.10 -29.88
N THR A 24 -6.19 -1.69 -28.77
CA THR A 24 -7.43 -0.91 -28.81
C THR A 24 -7.19 0.43 -28.14
N GLY A 25 -7.20 1.48 -28.95
CA GLY A 25 -7.00 2.86 -28.52
C GLY A 25 -8.02 3.28 -27.48
N THR A 26 -7.54 3.47 -26.25
CA THR A 26 -8.23 4.26 -25.24
C THR A 26 -7.28 5.39 -24.86
N SER A 27 -7.82 6.61 -24.83
CA SER A 27 -7.13 7.84 -24.41
C SER A 27 -6.09 7.58 -23.32
N GLU A 28 -4.92 8.21 -23.41
CA GLU A 28 -3.80 8.10 -22.47
C GLU A 28 -4.24 8.25 -21.01
N ARG A 29 -4.74 7.17 -20.41
CA ARG A 29 -4.98 7.09 -18.99
C ARG A 29 -3.59 7.03 -18.39
N LYS A 30 -3.21 8.07 -17.64
CA LYS A 30 -2.06 8.01 -16.72
C LYS A 30 -2.10 6.62 -16.09
N GLY A 31 -1.07 5.80 -16.29
CA GLY A 31 -1.03 4.36 -15.99
C GLY A 31 -1.12 4.00 -14.50
N ARG A 32 -1.90 4.74 -13.72
CA ARG A 32 -2.12 4.60 -12.29
C ARG A 32 -3.60 4.36 -12.08
N ASN A 33 -3.94 3.22 -11.51
CA ASN A 33 -5.32 2.89 -11.16
C ASN A 33 -5.78 3.79 -9.97
N PRO A 34 -6.84 4.60 -10.14
CA PRO A 34 -7.32 5.50 -9.10
C PRO A 34 -7.81 4.77 -7.84
N ALA A 35 -8.41 3.59 -7.99
CA ALA A 35 -8.88 2.80 -6.86
C ALA A 35 -7.70 2.33 -5.99
N LEU A 36 -6.63 1.83 -6.61
CA LEU A 36 -5.42 1.41 -5.89
C LEU A 36 -4.72 2.59 -5.19
N ILE A 37 -4.75 3.77 -5.80
CA ILE A 37 -4.25 4.99 -5.15
C ILE A 37 -5.08 5.31 -3.90
N GLN A 38 -6.40 5.23 -3.99
CA GLN A 38 -7.28 5.47 -2.84
C GLN A 38 -7.00 4.47 -1.72
N THR A 39 -6.93 3.17 -2.02
CA THR A 39 -6.59 2.13 -1.04
C THR A 39 -5.25 2.40 -0.36
N ARG A 40 -4.20 2.71 -1.14
CA ARG A 40 -2.88 3.07 -0.60
C ARG A 40 -2.97 4.28 0.33
N ASN A 41 -3.68 5.33 -0.09
CA ASN A 41 -3.81 6.55 0.70
C ASN A 41 -4.58 6.29 2.00
N THR A 42 -5.62 5.45 1.98
CA THR A 42 -6.35 5.04 3.19
C THR A 42 -5.44 4.24 4.14
N ASN A 43 -4.67 3.29 3.63
CA ASN A 43 -3.69 2.54 4.43
C ASN A 43 -2.66 3.47 5.06
N LEU A 44 -2.18 4.46 4.31
CA LEU A 44 -1.24 5.47 4.79
C LEU A 44 -1.82 6.26 5.98
N LEU A 45 -3.10 6.63 5.96
CA LEU A 45 -3.73 7.34 7.08
C LEU A 45 -3.79 6.50 8.35
N TYR A 46 -4.23 5.25 8.25
CA TYR A 46 -4.24 4.33 9.39
C TYR A 46 -2.83 4.11 9.93
N ARG A 47 -1.83 4.02 9.04
CA ARG A 47 -0.44 3.86 9.44
C ARG A 47 0.11 5.11 10.11
N PHE A 48 -0.18 6.29 9.59
CA PHE A 48 0.16 7.56 10.22
C PHE A 48 -0.47 7.70 11.60
N TYR A 49 -1.75 7.32 11.76
CA TYR A 49 -2.42 7.26 13.05
C TYR A 49 -1.68 6.32 14.02
N TYR A 50 -1.35 5.11 13.58
CA TYR A 50 -0.64 4.13 14.39
C TYR A 50 0.72 4.67 14.90
N LYS A 51 1.54 5.22 13.99
CA LYS A 51 2.86 5.79 14.32
C LYS A 51 2.74 6.96 15.32
N SER A 52 1.79 7.87 15.07
CA SER A 52 1.64 9.07 15.91
C SER A 52 0.94 8.83 17.25
N LYS A 53 -0.02 7.91 17.33
CA LYS A 53 -0.82 7.67 18.54
C LYS A 53 -0.38 6.46 19.34
N VAL A 54 -0.11 5.34 18.70
CA VAL A 54 0.27 4.11 19.40
C VAL A 54 1.76 4.12 19.73
N GLU A 55 2.60 4.36 18.73
CA GLU A 55 4.06 4.45 18.93
C GLU A 55 4.52 5.81 19.49
N ARG A 56 3.62 6.80 19.56
CA ARG A 56 3.88 8.17 20.06
C ARG A 56 5.03 8.89 19.34
N LYS A 57 5.25 8.57 18.06
CA LYS A 57 6.29 9.23 17.26
C LYS A 57 5.90 10.66 16.90
N LEU A 58 6.92 11.52 16.82
CA LEU A 58 6.72 12.88 16.33
C LEU A 58 6.36 12.87 14.85
N TYR A 59 5.77 13.98 14.39
CA TYR A 59 5.37 14.13 13.01
C TYR A 59 6.52 13.89 12.00
N PRO A 60 7.72 14.48 12.17
CA PRO A 60 8.82 14.28 11.22
C PRO A 60 9.26 12.82 11.15
N ASP A 61 9.34 12.14 12.29
CA ASP A 61 9.76 10.73 12.37
C ASP A 61 8.71 9.82 11.73
N SER A 62 7.43 10.08 12.01
CA SER A 62 6.31 9.34 11.41
C SER A 62 6.32 9.48 9.88
N VAL A 63 6.55 10.69 9.37
CA VAL A 63 6.64 10.91 7.91
C VAL A 63 7.86 10.21 7.34
N SER A 64 9.02 10.28 7.98
CA SER A 64 10.26 9.61 7.54
C SER A 64 10.08 8.09 7.41
N GLU A 65 9.37 7.46 8.35
CA GLU A 65 9.06 6.03 8.26
C GLU A 65 8.06 5.71 7.15
N LEU A 66 7.00 6.52 7.01
CA LEU A 66 6.01 6.33 5.95
C LEU A 66 6.62 6.49 4.55
N VAL A 67 7.63 7.35 4.39
CA VAL A 67 8.40 7.46 3.13
C VAL A 67 9.01 6.11 2.76
N LYS A 68 9.61 5.42 3.73
CA LYS A 68 10.23 4.11 3.52
C LYS A 68 9.20 3.02 3.28
N GLU A 69 8.11 3.02 4.04
CA GLU A 69 7.07 1.98 3.94
C GLU A 69 6.27 2.08 2.63
N PHE A 70 5.91 3.29 2.19
CA PHE A 70 5.03 3.51 1.03
C PHE A 70 5.75 3.90 -0.25
N HIS A 71 7.07 4.11 -0.21
CA HIS A 71 7.89 4.53 -1.35
C HIS A 71 7.36 5.82 -2.01
N LEU A 72 6.95 6.78 -1.17
CA LEU A 72 6.47 8.10 -1.60
C LEU A 72 7.37 9.19 -1.05
N SER A 73 7.50 10.30 -1.78
CA SER A 73 8.22 11.45 -1.25
C SER A 73 7.49 12.03 -0.04
N ALA A 74 8.25 12.60 0.90
CA ALA A 74 7.69 13.23 2.11
C ALA A 74 6.64 14.29 1.74
N VAL A 75 6.90 15.10 0.70
CA VAL A 75 5.95 16.10 0.19
C VAL A 75 4.64 15.47 -0.27
N MET A 76 4.69 14.32 -0.95
CA MET A 76 3.49 13.61 -1.39
C MET A 76 2.69 13.08 -0.20
N ILE A 77 3.38 12.54 0.82
CA ILE A 77 2.74 12.06 2.05
C ILE A 77 2.03 13.21 2.77
N GLN A 78 2.71 14.35 2.92
CA GLN A 78 2.12 15.56 3.52
C GLN A 78 0.87 16.01 2.76
N LYS A 79 0.94 16.06 1.43
CA LYS A 79 -0.21 16.41 0.58
C LYS A 79 -1.38 15.43 0.76
N ILE A 80 -1.11 14.13 0.83
CA ILE A 80 -2.15 13.10 1.04
C ILE A 80 -2.81 13.29 2.41
N ILE A 81 -2.01 13.47 3.47
CA ILE A 81 -2.52 13.67 4.82
C ILE A 81 -3.39 14.94 4.89
N GLN A 82 -2.91 16.05 4.31
CA GLN A 82 -3.66 17.32 4.26
C GLN A 82 -4.97 17.16 3.49
N ALA A 83 -4.93 16.55 2.30
CA ALA A 83 -6.10 16.36 1.45
C ALA A 83 -7.17 15.43 2.07
N LYS A 84 -6.78 14.55 2.99
CA LYS A 84 -7.67 13.60 3.67
C LYS A 84 -7.73 13.84 5.18
N THR A 85 -7.62 15.10 5.59
CA THR A 85 -7.66 15.48 7.03
C THR A 85 -8.95 15.02 7.70
N ASP A 86 -10.09 15.10 7.00
CA ASP A 86 -11.39 14.68 7.54
C ASP A 86 -11.43 13.18 7.86
N GLU A 87 -10.93 12.34 6.94
CA GLU A 87 -10.79 10.90 7.17
C GLU A 87 -9.87 10.60 8.35
N LEU A 88 -8.76 11.33 8.47
CA LEU A 88 -7.84 11.19 9.60
C LEU A 88 -8.49 11.55 10.94
N MET A 89 -9.33 12.59 10.96
CA MET A 89 -10.08 12.97 12.15
C MET A 89 -11.10 11.90 12.55
N LEU A 90 -11.75 11.26 11.57
CA LEU A 90 -12.64 10.12 11.82
C LEU A 90 -11.88 8.94 12.43
N ILE A 91 -10.73 8.57 11.87
CA ILE A 91 -9.87 7.50 12.43
C ILE A 91 -9.44 7.84 13.86
N LYS A 92 -9.07 9.09 14.11
CA LYS A 92 -8.71 9.57 15.44
C LYS A 92 -9.88 9.54 16.42
N LYS A 93 -11.12 9.70 15.95
CA LYS A 93 -12.33 9.57 16.77
C LYS A 93 -12.67 8.11 17.05
N GLU A 94 -12.54 7.24 16.05
CA GLU A 94 -12.74 5.80 16.15
C GLU A 94 -11.74 5.15 17.13
N GLN A 95 -10.53 5.69 17.21
CA GLN A 95 -9.44 5.18 18.04
C GLN A 95 -9.22 3.66 17.88
N PRO A 96 -8.95 3.18 16.66
CA PRO A 96 -8.79 1.76 16.42
C PRO A 96 -7.64 1.19 17.26
N SER A 97 -7.92 0.07 17.92
CA SER A 97 -6.91 -0.69 18.68
C SER A 97 -5.92 -1.39 17.74
N VAL A 98 -4.75 -1.77 18.25
CA VAL A 98 -3.78 -2.56 17.47
C VAL A 98 -4.41 -3.87 16.97
N LYS A 99 -5.28 -4.50 17.77
CA LYS A 99 -6.00 -5.71 17.38
C LYS A 99 -6.90 -5.47 16.17
N SER A 100 -7.71 -4.42 16.18
CA SER A 100 -8.61 -4.10 15.05
C SER A 100 -7.83 -3.68 13.80
N LEU A 101 -6.69 -3.02 13.95
CA LEU A 101 -5.80 -2.71 12.82
C LEU A 101 -5.22 -3.98 12.18
N LYS A 102 -4.79 -4.96 12.99
CA LYS A 102 -4.29 -6.26 12.50
C LYS A 102 -5.36 -7.05 11.77
N GLU A 103 -6.60 -7.03 12.28
CA GLU A 103 -7.73 -7.68 11.61
C GLU A 103 -8.08 -6.99 10.29
N LYS A 104 -8.05 -5.65 10.25
CA LYS A 104 -8.43 -4.87 9.06
C LYS A 104 -7.35 -4.89 7.96
N TYR A 105 -6.08 -4.87 8.35
CA TYR A 105 -4.94 -4.79 7.43
C TYR A 105 -3.85 -5.81 7.82
N PRO A 106 -4.10 -7.12 7.64
CA PRO A 106 -3.21 -8.17 8.12
C PRO A 106 -1.85 -8.19 7.43
N HIS A 107 -1.76 -7.61 6.23
CA HIS A 107 -0.51 -7.51 5.45
C HIS A 107 0.43 -6.41 5.95
N MET A 108 0.00 -5.56 6.91
CA MET A 108 0.82 -4.51 7.50
C MET A 108 1.29 -4.90 8.89
N VAL A 109 2.51 -4.50 9.23
CA VAL A 109 3.11 -4.77 10.55
C VAL A 109 2.69 -3.68 11.53
N TRP A 110 1.54 -3.88 12.20
CA TRP A 110 1.05 -3.02 13.29
C TRP A 110 1.81 -3.28 14.58
#